data_AF-A0A2N3DGN6-F1
#
_entry.id   AF-A0A2N3DGN6-F1
#
_cell.length_a   1.000
_cell.length_b   1.000
_cell.length_c   1.000
_cell.angle_alpha   90.00
_cell.angle_beta   90.00
_cell.angle_gamma   90.00
#
_symmetry.space_group_name_H-M   'P 1'
#
loop_
_entity.id
_entity.type
_entity.pdbx_description
1 polymer ?
#
loop_
_entity_poly.entity_id
_entity_poly.type
_entity_poly.pdbx_seq_one_letter_code
_entity_poly.pdbx_strand_id
1 'polypeptide(L)'
;MIRPIHGFALVTLGISAACAKVSPAIIGGPAVNVSAVAETVPVATSNRDAADDPAIWRNPANPAASLIVGTDKKGGLYVYDLKGAQKSFLPAPGLNNVDLADGTILVIASDRSDLDEAQLFLALLDPETAVLTPAGQIAVGPGEGYGICIAKPASSADVAVFSAPKNGVIYRTIITRSAAGFAGATTALATVPSQPEGCIADPRTGTLYIGEEDDGLCAIDSDTGAKRMVAPVDNDMLVADLEGLAIAPAGDDGGYLVASSQGDNAYAVFRLPDMTPVGRFRIAAGTFGGTEETDGIAIDNRDFGPDFPGGIFIAQDGINPPAAQNFKYARWDEILGLLEAEQ
;
A
#
# COMPACT_ATOMS: atom_id res chain seq x y z
N MET A 1 -16.85 -62.86 51.57
CA MET A 1 -15.58 -62.19 51.91
C MET A 1 -14.55 -62.76 50.96
N ILE A 2 -14.08 -62.12 49.90
CA ILE A 2 -13.41 -60.81 49.74
C ILE A 2 -13.56 -60.39 48.26
N ARG A 3 -13.80 -59.11 47.97
CA ARG A 3 -13.87 -58.54 46.60
C ARG A 3 -12.47 -58.29 46.03
N PRO A 4 -12.21 -58.43 44.72
CA PRO A 4 -10.97 -57.97 44.10
C PRO A 4 -11.02 -56.45 43.85
N ILE A 5 -9.97 -55.76 44.29
CA ILE A 5 -9.75 -54.32 44.12
C ILE A 5 -9.26 -54.06 42.69
N HIS A 6 -9.93 -53.20 41.94
CA HIS A 6 -9.43 -52.67 40.69
C HIS A 6 -8.42 -51.56 41.00
N GLY A 7 -7.15 -51.74 40.61
CA GLY A 7 -6.13 -50.70 40.67
C GLY A 7 -6.36 -49.68 39.57
N PHE A 8 -6.69 -48.45 39.94
CA PHE A 8 -6.62 -47.28 39.06
C PHE A 8 -5.17 -46.80 39.04
N ALA A 9 -4.51 -46.92 37.89
CA ALA A 9 -3.24 -46.24 37.64
C ALA A 9 -3.54 -44.76 37.34
N LEU A 10 -3.19 -43.85 38.25
CA LEU A 10 -3.12 -42.42 37.96
C LEU A 10 -1.90 -42.17 37.06
N VAL A 11 -2.14 -41.90 35.79
CA VAL A 11 -1.14 -41.28 34.91
C VAL A 11 -1.20 -39.77 35.17
N THR A 12 -0.25 -39.26 35.95
CA THR A 12 -0.02 -37.82 36.06
C THR A 12 0.61 -37.33 34.76
N LEU A 13 -0.18 -36.70 33.89
CA LEU A 13 0.34 -35.86 32.80
C LEU A 13 1.03 -34.65 33.43
N GLY A 14 2.36 -34.64 33.43
CA GLY A 14 3.14 -33.45 33.73
C GLY A 14 2.96 -32.44 32.59
N ILE A 15 2.21 -31.37 32.84
CA ILE A 15 2.16 -30.20 31.96
C ILE A 15 3.48 -29.46 32.19
N SER A 16 4.48 -29.73 31.37
CA SER A 16 5.63 -28.85 31.23
C SER A 16 5.17 -27.55 30.58
N ALA A 17 5.01 -26.51 31.40
CA ALA A 17 4.85 -25.14 30.95
C ALA A 17 6.12 -24.71 30.20
N ALA A 18 6.12 -24.89 28.89
CA ALA A 18 7.07 -24.21 28.02
C ALA A 18 6.71 -22.72 28.03
N CYS A 19 7.44 -21.92 28.81
CA CYS A 19 7.46 -20.48 28.61
C CYS A 19 8.04 -20.24 27.22
N ALA A 20 7.17 -20.07 26.21
CA ALA A 20 7.58 -19.48 24.95
C ALA A 20 8.14 -18.10 25.28
N LYS A 21 9.45 -17.94 25.15
CA LYS A 21 10.07 -16.62 25.17
C LYS A 21 9.57 -15.93 23.90
N VAL A 22 8.58 -15.06 24.05
CA VAL A 22 8.23 -14.11 23.00
C VAL A 22 9.50 -13.28 22.79
N SER A 23 10.14 -13.44 21.62
CA SER A 23 11.23 -12.54 21.24
C SER A 23 10.70 -11.11 21.33
N PRO A 24 11.42 -10.17 21.95
CA PRO A 24 10.97 -8.78 21.96
C PRO A 24 10.77 -8.32 20.51
N ALA A 25 9.67 -7.59 20.27
CA ALA A 25 9.42 -6.97 18.98
C ALA A 25 10.64 -6.16 18.57
N ILE A 26 11.05 -6.29 17.32
CA ILE A 26 12.12 -5.47 16.76
C ILE A 26 11.55 -4.06 16.62
N ILE A 27 12.26 -3.07 17.17
CA ILE A 27 11.91 -1.67 17.02
C ILE A 27 13.10 -1.04 16.29
N GLY A 28 12.82 -0.37 15.17
CA GLY A 28 13.86 0.31 14.42
C GLY A 28 14.37 1.58 15.11
N GLY A 29 15.07 2.42 14.37
CA GLY A 29 15.57 3.71 14.81
C GLY A 29 14.47 4.66 15.29
N PRO A 30 14.84 5.79 15.92
CA PRO A 30 13.88 6.77 16.41
C PRO A 30 12.99 7.29 15.27
N ALA A 31 11.73 7.53 15.59
CA ALA A 31 10.75 8.08 14.66
C ALA A 31 10.07 9.31 15.29
N VAL A 32 9.90 10.37 14.49
CA VAL A 32 9.12 11.54 14.92
C VAL A 32 7.63 11.21 14.91
N ASN A 33 6.87 11.78 15.85
CA ASN A 33 5.43 11.57 15.91
C ASN A 33 4.71 12.68 15.16
N VAL A 34 3.81 12.28 14.25
CA VAL A 34 2.81 13.15 13.65
C VAL A 34 1.41 12.71 14.08
N SER A 35 0.40 13.51 13.78
CA SER A 35 -0.99 13.16 14.03
C SER A 35 -1.78 13.17 12.73
N ALA A 36 -2.73 12.24 12.61
CA ALA A 36 -3.74 12.31 11.58
C ALA A 36 -4.64 13.55 11.80
N VAL A 37 -5.08 14.15 10.70
CA VAL A 37 -6.01 15.29 10.68
C VAL A 37 -7.40 14.92 10.15
N ALA A 38 -7.54 13.71 9.60
CA ALA A 38 -8.81 13.07 9.27
C ALA A 38 -8.62 11.54 9.19
N GLU A 39 -9.72 10.80 9.13
CA GLU A 39 -9.73 9.36 8.85
C GLU A 39 -10.97 8.98 8.03
N THR A 40 -10.90 7.89 7.27
CA THR A 40 -12.07 7.38 6.55
C THR A 40 -13.07 6.74 7.50
N VAL A 41 -14.34 6.72 7.09
CA VAL A 41 -15.26 5.73 7.66
C VAL A 41 -14.66 4.32 7.49
N PRO A 42 -14.80 3.43 8.49
CA PRO A 42 -14.29 2.06 8.42
C PRO A 42 -14.85 1.27 7.24
N VAL A 43 -14.05 0.34 6.72
CA VAL A 43 -14.55 -0.64 5.75
C VAL A 43 -15.63 -1.52 6.37
N ALA A 44 -16.59 -1.99 5.56
CA ALA A 44 -17.69 -2.81 6.05
C ALA A 44 -17.26 -4.21 6.54
N THR A 45 -16.12 -4.73 6.04
CA THR A 45 -15.58 -6.02 6.49
C THR A 45 -14.96 -5.89 7.88
N SER A 46 -15.75 -6.19 8.92
CA SER A 46 -15.31 -6.13 10.32
C SER A 46 -14.51 -7.36 10.77
N ASN A 47 -13.64 -7.19 11.78
CA ASN A 47 -12.91 -8.26 12.49
C ASN A 47 -12.06 -9.15 11.57
N ARG A 48 -11.59 -8.61 10.46
CA ARG A 48 -10.67 -9.25 9.54
C ARG A 48 -9.71 -8.21 8.98
N ASP A 49 -8.57 -8.71 8.56
CA ASP A 49 -7.64 -8.02 7.68
C ASP A 49 -8.32 -7.77 6.31
N ALA A 50 -8.59 -6.50 6.03
CA ALA A 50 -9.56 -6.00 5.05
C ALA A 50 -9.13 -4.71 4.34
N ALA A 51 -9.02 -3.57 5.04
CA ALA A 51 -8.56 -2.34 4.39
C ALA A 51 -7.08 -2.50 4.06
N ASP A 52 -6.64 -2.09 2.88
CA ASP A 52 -5.31 -2.47 2.39
C ASP A 52 -4.57 -1.27 1.78
N ASP A 53 -5.04 -0.79 0.63
CA ASP A 53 -4.27 0.17 -0.17
C ASP A 53 -5.09 1.39 -0.61
N PRO A 54 -4.55 2.62 -0.43
CA PRO A 54 -5.17 3.85 -0.91
C PRO A 54 -4.56 4.33 -2.25
N ALA A 55 -5.39 4.96 -3.09
CA ALA A 55 -4.97 5.74 -4.26
C ALA A 55 -5.61 7.12 -4.26
N ILE A 56 -4.85 8.14 -4.67
CA ILE A 56 -5.28 9.54 -4.62
C ILE A 56 -5.61 10.05 -6.02
N TRP A 57 -6.87 10.44 -6.25
CA TRP A 57 -7.23 11.25 -7.41
C TRP A 57 -7.30 12.72 -7.02
N ARG A 58 -6.33 13.52 -7.48
CA ARG A 58 -6.33 14.96 -7.27
C ARG A 58 -7.20 15.67 -8.29
N ASN A 59 -8.26 16.32 -7.83
CA ASN A 59 -9.10 17.13 -8.68
C ASN A 59 -8.36 18.40 -9.17
N PRO A 60 -8.09 18.55 -10.48
CA PRO A 60 -7.29 19.67 -10.98
C PRO A 60 -8.06 21.00 -10.95
N ALA A 61 -9.39 20.98 -11.00
CA ALA A 61 -10.22 22.18 -11.00
C ALA A 61 -10.55 22.67 -9.58
N ASN A 62 -10.67 21.76 -8.63
CA ASN A 62 -10.93 22.05 -7.24
C ASN A 62 -10.23 21.04 -6.33
N PRO A 63 -8.98 21.29 -5.91
CA PRO A 63 -8.19 20.33 -5.14
C PRO A 63 -8.85 19.85 -3.84
N ALA A 64 -9.69 20.67 -3.20
CA ALA A 64 -10.45 20.30 -2.01
C ALA A 64 -11.59 19.31 -2.28
N ALA A 65 -11.94 19.08 -3.54
CA ALA A 65 -12.91 18.08 -4.00
C ALA A 65 -12.21 16.86 -4.65
N SER A 66 -10.97 16.58 -4.25
CA SER A 66 -10.26 15.35 -4.60
C SER A 66 -10.90 14.12 -3.96
N LEU A 67 -10.64 12.95 -4.53
CA LEU A 67 -11.22 11.68 -4.11
C LEU A 67 -10.13 10.67 -3.79
N ILE A 68 -10.39 9.82 -2.81
CA ILE A 68 -9.51 8.72 -2.42
C ILE A 68 -10.21 7.41 -2.79
N VAL A 69 -9.52 6.53 -3.49
CA VAL A 69 -9.97 5.15 -3.69
C VAL A 69 -9.25 4.28 -2.68
N GLY A 70 -9.96 3.40 -1.99
CA GLY A 70 -9.35 2.46 -1.04
C GLY A 70 -9.86 1.05 -1.25
N THR A 71 -8.97 0.06 -1.16
CA THR A 71 -9.35 -1.35 -1.24
C THR A 71 -9.85 -1.87 0.10
N ASP A 72 -10.94 -2.64 0.07
CA ASP A 72 -11.26 -3.67 1.05
C ASP A 72 -10.98 -5.01 0.36
N LYS A 73 -9.90 -5.69 0.73
CA LYS A 73 -9.42 -6.88 0.05
C LYS A 73 -10.35 -8.10 0.14
N LYS A 74 -11.43 -7.97 0.90
CA LYS A 74 -12.52 -8.95 0.99
C LYS A 74 -13.84 -8.43 0.36
N GLY A 75 -13.95 -7.15 0.07
CA GLY A 75 -15.20 -6.49 -0.34
C GLY A 75 -15.17 -5.84 -1.72
N GLY A 76 -14.15 -5.04 -2.04
CA GLY A 76 -14.09 -4.24 -3.27
C GLY A 76 -13.45 -2.88 -3.08
N LEU A 77 -13.93 -1.88 -3.84
CA LEU A 77 -13.35 -0.53 -3.85
C LEU A 77 -14.29 0.47 -3.21
N TYR A 78 -13.78 1.24 -2.26
CA TYR A 78 -14.44 2.41 -1.72
C TYR A 78 -13.96 3.67 -2.43
N VAL A 79 -14.83 4.67 -2.52
CA VAL A 79 -14.45 6.04 -2.85
C VAL A 79 -14.79 6.94 -1.66
N TYR A 80 -13.82 7.71 -1.20
CA TYR A 80 -13.94 8.67 -0.10
C TYR A 80 -13.64 10.09 -0.56
N ASP A 81 -14.14 11.08 0.18
CA ASP A 81 -13.65 12.46 0.08
C ASP A 81 -12.50 12.72 1.08
N LEU A 82 -11.90 13.91 1.02
CA LEU A 82 -10.81 14.33 1.91
C LEU A 82 -11.20 14.47 3.39
N LYS A 83 -12.49 14.36 3.72
CA LYS A 83 -13.00 14.28 5.10
C LYS A 83 -13.25 12.84 5.55
N GLY A 84 -12.94 11.87 4.69
CA GLY A 84 -13.08 10.46 4.95
C GLY A 84 -14.51 9.93 4.80
N ALA A 85 -15.44 10.75 4.30
CA ALA A 85 -16.81 10.29 4.09
C ALA A 85 -16.88 9.40 2.84
N GLN A 86 -17.47 8.22 2.98
CA GLN A 86 -17.73 7.35 1.85
C GLN A 86 -18.70 8.02 0.87
N LYS A 87 -18.31 8.07 -0.40
CA LYS A 87 -19.09 8.60 -1.52
C LYS A 87 -19.77 7.48 -2.29
N SER A 88 -19.04 6.41 -2.56
CA SER A 88 -19.57 5.21 -3.21
C SER A 88 -18.78 3.98 -2.82
N PHE A 89 -19.31 2.82 -3.19
CA PHE A 89 -18.64 1.52 -3.03
C PHE A 89 -18.96 0.65 -4.25
N LEU A 90 -17.94 -0.01 -4.79
CA LEU A 90 -18.05 -0.97 -5.87
C LEU A 90 -17.69 -2.37 -5.35
N PRO A 91 -18.68 -3.28 -5.22
CA PRO A 91 -18.40 -4.65 -4.79
C PRO A 91 -17.59 -5.40 -5.85
N ALA A 92 -16.42 -5.87 -5.44
CA ALA A 92 -15.46 -6.63 -6.23
C ALA A 92 -14.54 -7.39 -5.27
N PRO A 93 -15.00 -8.50 -4.66
CA PRO A 93 -14.18 -9.21 -3.68
C PRO A 93 -12.94 -9.83 -4.35
N GLY A 94 -11.81 -9.82 -3.64
CA GLY A 94 -10.55 -10.37 -4.14
C GLY A 94 -9.59 -9.35 -4.74
N LEU A 95 -9.91 -8.06 -4.67
CA LEU A 95 -8.92 -7.02 -4.99
C LEU A 95 -7.86 -6.91 -3.87
N ASN A 96 -6.65 -6.45 -4.16
CA ASN A 96 -5.59 -6.24 -3.14
C ASN A 96 -5.15 -4.77 -3.11
N ASN A 97 -4.23 -4.37 -4.02
CA ASN A 97 -3.74 -3.00 -4.17
C ASN A 97 -4.51 -2.25 -5.26
N VAL A 98 -4.46 -0.92 -5.22
CA VAL A 98 -5.13 -0.04 -6.19
C VAL A 98 -4.25 1.15 -6.53
N ASP A 99 -4.24 1.51 -7.81
CA ASP A 99 -3.66 2.76 -8.29
C ASP A 99 -4.54 3.34 -9.40
N LEU A 100 -4.29 4.59 -9.81
CA LEU A 100 -5.08 5.24 -10.84
C LEU A 100 -4.27 6.09 -11.81
N ALA A 101 -4.82 6.20 -13.03
CA ALA A 101 -4.29 7.07 -14.06
C ALA A 101 -5.27 8.21 -14.35
N ASP A 102 -4.76 9.45 -14.33
CA ASP A 102 -5.52 10.66 -14.64
C ASP A 102 -6.00 10.75 -16.10
N GLY A 103 -6.89 11.70 -16.40
CA GLY A 103 -7.44 11.95 -17.73
C GLY A 103 -8.87 11.42 -17.80
N THR A 104 -9.07 10.30 -18.47
CA THR A 104 -10.17 9.42 -18.06
C THR A 104 -9.69 8.67 -16.84
N ILE A 105 -10.30 8.91 -15.68
CA ILE A 105 -9.81 8.37 -14.40
C ILE A 105 -10.00 6.85 -14.41
N LEU A 106 -8.94 6.15 -14.77
CA LEU A 106 -8.89 4.70 -14.82
C LEU A 106 -8.32 4.22 -13.51
N VAL A 107 -9.16 3.56 -12.72
CA VAL A 107 -8.78 2.89 -11.49
C VAL A 107 -8.44 1.45 -11.83
N ILE A 108 -7.29 0.99 -11.37
CA ILE A 108 -6.77 -0.34 -11.64
C ILE A 108 -6.44 -0.97 -10.30
N ALA A 109 -6.94 -2.17 -10.07
CA ALA A 109 -6.62 -2.95 -8.88
C ALA A 109 -6.05 -4.31 -9.27
N SER A 110 -5.14 -4.86 -8.47
CA SER A 110 -4.82 -6.28 -8.57
C SER A 110 -6.04 -7.10 -8.17
N ASP A 111 -6.22 -8.23 -8.84
CA ASP A 111 -7.32 -9.16 -8.61
C ASP A 111 -6.76 -10.58 -8.45
N ARG A 112 -7.05 -11.17 -7.28
CA ARG A 112 -6.66 -12.53 -6.87
C ARG A 112 -7.86 -13.47 -6.72
N SER A 113 -8.93 -13.21 -7.46
CA SER A 113 -10.08 -14.12 -7.55
C SER A 113 -9.68 -15.47 -8.18
N ASP A 114 -8.62 -15.48 -8.99
CA ASP A 114 -7.86 -16.66 -9.36
C ASP A 114 -6.48 -16.60 -8.65
N LEU A 115 -6.14 -17.66 -7.92
CA LEU A 115 -4.89 -17.74 -7.15
C LEU A 115 -3.71 -18.23 -8.01
N ASP A 116 -3.98 -18.81 -9.17
CA ASP A 116 -2.95 -19.35 -10.07
C ASP A 116 -2.58 -18.36 -11.19
N GLU A 117 -3.45 -17.38 -11.47
CA GLU A 117 -3.28 -16.38 -12.54
C GLU A 117 -3.62 -14.97 -12.05
N ALA A 118 -2.61 -14.11 -11.98
CA ALA A 118 -2.76 -12.73 -11.54
C ALA A 118 -3.55 -11.93 -12.59
N GLN A 119 -4.48 -11.10 -12.12
CA GLN A 119 -5.32 -10.28 -12.99
C GLN A 119 -5.32 -8.81 -12.54
N LEU A 120 -5.66 -7.93 -13.47
CA LEU A 120 -5.99 -6.54 -13.20
C LEU A 120 -7.49 -6.34 -13.36
N PHE A 121 -8.14 -5.79 -12.35
CA PHE A 121 -9.51 -5.28 -12.43
C PHE A 121 -9.47 -3.81 -12.81
N LEU A 122 -10.33 -3.40 -13.74
CA LEU A 122 -10.39 -2.03 -14.24
C LEU A 122 -11.75 -1.42 -13.91
N ALA A 123 -11.75 -0.17 -13.44
CA ALA A 123 -12.95 0.63 -13.27
C ALA A 123 -12.72 2.09 -13.72
N LEU A 124 -13.79 2.76 -14.13
CA LEU A 124 -13.79 4.19 -14.40
C LEU A 124 -14.38 4.94 -13.22
N LEU A 125 -13.66 5.95 -12.71
CA LEU A 125 -14.16 6.88 -11.71
C LEU A 125 -14.78 8.10 -12.40
N ASP A 126 -16.05 8.36 -12.09
CA ASP A 126 -16.69 9.63 -12.42
C ASP A 126 -16.38 10.66 -11.30
N PRO A 127 -15.63 11.74 -11.59
CA PRO A 127 -15.24 12.71 -10.57
C PRO A 127 -16.38 13.61 -10.08
N GLU A 128 -17.47 13.73 -10.83
CA GLU A 128 -18.63 14.54 -10.45
C GLU A 128 -19.51 13.79 -9.46
N THR A 129 -19.76 12.51 -9.73
CA THR A 129 -20.65 11.66 -8.92
C THR A 129 -19.90 10.82 -7.90
N ALA A 130 -18.57 10.72 -8.01
CA ALA A 130 -17.69 9.86 -7.22
C ALA A 130 -18.08 8.37 -7.29
N VAL A 131 -18.62 7.92 -8.44
CA VAL A 131 -19.05 6.53 -8.69
C VAL A 131 -18.02 5.80 -9.54
N LEU A 132 -17.71 4.55 -9.15
CA LEU A 132 -16.91 3.62 -9.94
C LEU A 132 -17.81 2.75 -10.82
N THR A 133 -17.46 2.61 -12.10
CA THR A 133 -18.11 1.68 -13.03
C THR A 133 -17.09 0.66 -13.53
N PRO A 134 -17.33 -0.66 -13.42
CA PRO A 134 -16.46 -1.67 -14.00
C PRO A 134 -16.19 -1.44 -15.48
N ALA A 135 -14.92 -1.59 -15.87
CA ALA A 135 -14.42 -1.28 -17.21
C ALA A 135 -13.71 -2.46 -17.88
N GLY A 136 -13.47 -3.55 -17.15
CA GLY A 136 -12.94 -4.79 -17.69
C GLY A 136 -12.00 -5.50 -16.71
N GLN A 137 -11.38 -6.55 -17.21
CA GLN A 137 -10.36 -7.31 -16.52
C GLN A 137 -9.28 -7.71 -17.52
N ILE A 138 -8.02 -7.75 -17.09
CA ILE A 138 -6.87 -8.10 -17.93
C ILE A 138 -6.08 -9.18 -17.21
N ALA A 139 -5.88 -10.33 -17.87
CA ALA A 139 -4.96 -11.34 -17.38
C ALA A 139 -3.51 -10.83 -17.46
N VAL A 140 -2.76 -11.00 -16.38
CA VAL A 140 -1.36 -10.57 -16.29
C VAL A 140 -0.44 -11.75 -16.59
N GLY A 141 -0.52 -12.80 -15.77
CA GLY A 141 0.33 -13.99 -15.88
C GLY A 141 0.26 -14.87 -14.63
N PRO A 142 1.03 -15.97 -14.60
CA PRO A 142 1.00 -16.91 -13.48
C PRO A 142 1.38 -16.30 -12.12
N GLY A 143 0.61 -16.67 -11.08
CA GLY A 143 0.83 -16.28 -9.68
C GLY A 143 -0.40 -15.64 -9.03
N GLU A 144 -0.42 -15.54 -7.70
CA GLU A 144 -1.48 -14.86 -6.97
C GLU A 144 -1.30 -13.34 -7.07
N GLY A 145 -2.31 -12.63 -7.58
CA GLY A 145 -2.31 -11.16 -7.64
C GLY A 145 -2.12 -10.51 -6.26
N TYR A 146 -1.25 -9.50 -6.20
CA TYR A 146 -0.85 -8.88 -4.93
C TYR A 146 -0.51 -7.40 -5.14
N GLY A 147 0.75 -6.98 -5.03
CA GLY A 147 1.17 -5.59 -5.28
C GLY A 147 0.94 -5.10 -6.71
N ILE A 148 0.49 -3.85 -6.87
CA ILE A 148 0.50 -3.13 -8.16
C ILE A 148 0.89 -1.65 -8.00
N CYS A 149 1.39 -1.07 -9.08
CA CYS A 149 1.53 0.39 -9.20
C CYS A 149 1.57 0.81 -10.67
N ILE A 150 1.32 2.09 -10.94
CA ILE A 150 1.24 2.64 -12.29
C ILE A 150 2.40 3.61 -12.55
N ALA A 151 3.02 3.49 -13.72
CA ALA A 151 3.77 4.57 -14.34
C ALA A 151 2.94 5.20 -15.45
N LYS A 152 2.66 6.49 -15.31
CA LYS A 152 2.05 7.28 -16.39
C LYS A 152 3.10 8.17 -17.06
N PRO A 153 3.51 7.88 -18.31
CA PRO A 153 4.31 8.81 -19.09
C PRO A 153 3.49 10.07 -19.39
N ALA A 154 4.04 11.26 -19.13
CA ALA A 154 3.34 12.55 -19.26
C ALA A 154 2.72 12.82 -20.65
N SER A 155 3.18 12.13 -21.69
CA SER A 155 2.77 12.32 -23.09
C SER A 155 2.02 11.14 -23.70
N SER A 156 1.71 10.08 -22.95
CA SER A 156 1.06 8.88 -23.48
C SER A 156 -0.39 8.77 -23.02
N ALA A 157 -1.25 8.29 -23.92
CA ALA A 157 -2.59 7.82 -23.56
C ALA A 157 -2.54 6.41 -22.95
N ASP A 158 -1.42 5.70 -23.16
CA ASP A 158 -1.21 4.35 -22.64
C ASP A 158 -0.71 4.42 -21.20
N VAL A 159 -1.12 3.42 -20.42
CA VAL A 159 -0.78 3.30 -19.00
C VAL A 159 0.12 2.08 -18.84
N ALA A 160 1.29 2.25 -18.22
CA ALA A 160 2.12 1.12 -17.82
C ALA A 160 1.74 0.73 -16.38
N VAL A 161 1.28 -0.51 -16.21
CA VAL A 161 0.98 -1.09 -14.90
C VAL A 161 2.06 -2.10 -14.58
N PHE A 162 2.61 -2.03 -13.38
CA PHE A 162 3.47 -3.06 -12.83
C PHE A 162 2.67 -3.91 -11.85
N SER A 163 2.85 -5.22 -11.93
CA SER A 163 2.24 -6.18 -11.02
C SER A 163 3.32 -7.03 -10.39
N ALA A 164 3.25 -7.16 -9.07
CA ALA A 164 4.18 -7.90 -8.23
C ALA A 164 3.43 -9.03 -7.50
N PRO A 165 3.00 -10.10 -8.20
CA PRO A 165 2.43 -11.27 -7.57
C PRO A 165 3.41 -11.95 -6.60
N LYS A 166 2.87 -12.71 -5.64
CA LYS A 166 3.61 -13.30 -4.51
C LYS A 166 4.78 -14.21 -4.89
N ASN A 167 4.84 -14.68 -6.14
CA ASN A 167 5.91 -15.54 -6.63
C ASN A 167 7.19 -14.79 -7.02
N GLY A 168 7.22 -13.45 -6.90
CA GLY A 168 8.38 -12.62 -7.17
C GLY A 168 8.59 -12.23 -8.64
N VAL A 169 7.71 -12.66 -9.57
CA VAL A 169 7.80 -12.20 -10.97
C VAL A 169 7.19 -10.82 -11.09
N ILE A 170 7.95 -9.86 -11.62
CA ILE A 170 7.47 -8.50 -11.85
C ILE A 170 7.01 -8.38 -13.30
N TYR A 171 5.70 -8.22 -13.48
CA TYR A 171 5.08 -8.02 -14.79
C TYR A 171 4.94 -6.55 -15.11
N ARG A 172 5.06 -6.22 -16.40
CA ARG A 172 4.69 -4.93 -16.96
C ARG A 172 3.57 -5.14 -17.97
N THR A 173 2.44 -4.49 -17.76
CA THR A 173 1.29 -4.49 -18.67
C THR A 173 1.11 -3.09 -19.26
N ILE A 174 1.19 -2.97 -20.58
CA ILE A 174 0.80 -1.74 -21.27
C ILE A 174 -0.68 -1.80 -21.59
N ILE A 175 -1.46 -0.92 -20.98
CA ILE A 175 -2.89 -0.80 -21.19
C ILE A 175 -3.16 0.31 -22.20
N THR A 176 -3.88 -0.06 -23.25
CA THR A 176 -4.32 0.84 -24.32
C THR A 176 -5.84 0.96 -24.31
N ARG A 177 -6.36 2.13 -24.71
CA ARG A 177 -7.80 2.37 -24.83
C ARG A 177 -8.23 2.42 -26.30
N SER A 178 -9.31 1.72 -26.62
CA SER A 178 -9.96 1.77 -27.93
C SER A 178 -11.48 1.94 -27.79
N ALA A 179 -12.19 2.04 -28.92
CA ALA A 179 -13.66 2.03 -28.93
C ALA A 179 -14.26 0.72 -28.38
N ALA A 180 -13.49 -0.37 -28.37
CA ALA A 180 -13.90 -1.67 -27.85
C ALA A 180 -13.67 -1.83 -26.33
N GLY A 181 -13.05 -0.85 -25.68
CA GLY A 181 -12.67 -0.89 -24.26
C GLY A 181 -11.15 -0.85 -24.06
N PHE A 182 -10.69 -1.45 -22.97
CA PHE A 182 -9.28 -1.53 -22.59
C PHE A 182 -8.67 -2.86 -23.00
N ALA A 183 -7.42 -2.83 -23.46
CA ALA A 183 -6.64 -4.02 -23.78
C ALA A 183 -5.24 -3.91 -23.18
N GLY A 184 -4.72 -5.02 -22.64
CA GLY A 184 -3.40 -5.10 -22.04
C GLY A 184 -2.44 -5.97 -22.84
N ALA A 185 -1.19 -5.53 -22.96
CA ALA A 185 -0.09 -6.35 -23.44
C ALA A 185 0.93 -6.53 -22.31
N THR A 186 1.09 -7.77 -21.83
CA THR A 186 1.91 -8.08 -20.65
C THR A 186 3.25 -8.72 -21.03
N THR A 187 4.31 -8.32 -20.34
CA THR A 187 5.64 -8.91 -20.41
C THR A 187 6.21 -9.11 -19.00
N ALA A 188 6.94 -10.20 -18.77
CA ALA A 188 7.75 -10.34 -17.56
C ALA A 188 8.97 -9.39 -17.66
N LEU A 189 9.06 -8.42 -16.76
CA LEU A 189 10.11 -7.39 -16.74
C LEU A 189 11.32 -7.88 -15.94
N ALA A 190 11.07 -8.41 -14.74
CA ALA A 190 12.12 -8.81 -13.81
C ALA A 190 11.62 -9.92 -12.86
N THR A 191 12.51 -10.38 -11.99
CA THR A 191 12.18 -11.28 -10.88
C THR A 191 12.98 -10.85 -9.65
N VAL A 192 12.31 -10.87 -8.50
CA VAL A 192 12.88 -10.70 -7.16
C VAL A 192 12.85 -12.04 -6.40
N PRO A 193 13.81 -12.29 -5.49
CA PRO A 193 13.96 -13.59 -4.83
C PRO A 193 12.87 -13.94 -3.79
N SER A 194 12.23 -12.97 -3.14
CA SER A 194 11.20 -13.21 -2.12
C SER A 194 9.87 -12.52 -2.44
N GLN A 195 8.90 -12.59 -1.52
CA GLN A 195 7.55 -12.07 -1.72
C GLN A 195 7.57 -10.54 -1.81
N PRO A 196 7.10 -9.96 -2.93
CA PRO A 196 6.97 -8.52 -3.06
C PRO A 196 5.52 -8.05 -2.90
N GLU A 197 5.32 -6.84 -2.41
CA GLU A 197 4.02 -6.16 -2.42
C GLU A 197 4.15 -4.68 -2.77
N GLY A 198 4.86 -3.94 -1.92
CA GLY A 198 5.12 -2.53 -2.11
C GLY A 198 5.61 -2.21 -3.53
N CYS A 199 4.93 -1.31 -4.23
CA CYS A 199 5.24 -0.96 -5.61
C CYS A 199 5.07 0.56 -5.77
N ILE A 200 6.08 1.24 -6.33
CA ILE A 200 5.90 2.61 -6.81
C ILE A 200 6.84 2.91 -7.97
N ALA A 201 6.36 3.60 -9.00
CA ALA A 201 7.16 3.95 -10.16
C ALA A 201 7.37 5.47 -10.26
N ASP A 202 8.62 5.88 -10.54
CA ASP A 202 8.95 7.25 -10.92
C ASP A 202 9.13 7.33 -12.45
N PRO A 203 8.11 7.80 -13.19
CA PRO A 203 8.18 7.89 -14.64
C PRO A 203 9.17 8.95 -15.13
N ARG A 204 9.65 9.86 -14.27
CA ARG A 204 10.63 10.89 -14.66
C ARG A 204 12.01 10.29 -14.89
N THR A 205 12.34 9.26 -14.10
CA THR A 205 13.64 8.59 -14.13
C THR A 205 13.58 7.18 -14.75
N GLY A 206 12.37 6.67 -15.03
CA GLY A 206 12.20 5.29 -15.50
C GLY A 206 12.55 4.25 -14.42
N THR A 207 12.40 4.62 -13.15
CA THR A 207 12.72 3.73 -12.01
C THR A 207 11.45 3.18 -11.41
N LEU A 208 11.34 1.87 -11.33
CA LEU A 208 10.36 1.13 -10.55
C LEU A 208 10.99 0.72 -9.22
N TYR A 209 10.34 1.00 -8.11
CA TYR A 209 10.72 0.49 -6.79
C TYR A 209 9.77 -0.63 -6.40
N ILE A 210 10.33 -1.78 -6.03
CA ILE A 210 9.61 -2.94 -5.51
C ILE A 210 10.11 -3.21 -4.10
N GLY A 211 9.18 -3.36 -3.16
CA GLY A 211 9.45 -3.80 -1.81
C GLY A 211 9.35 -5.31 -1.70
N GLU A 212 10.45 -5.95 -1.30
CA GLU A 212 10.49 -7.34 -0.86
C GLU A 212 10.31 -7.35 0.66
N GLU A 213 9.22 -7.94 1.18
CA GLU A 213 8.74 -7.75 2.56
C GLU A 213 9.84 -8.00 3.61
N ASP A 214 10.56 -9.10 3.48
CA ASP A 214 11.60 -9.55 4.41
C ASP A 214 13.03 -9.04 4.06
N ASP A 215 13.24 -8.53 2.84
CA ASP A 215 14.59 -8.28 2.29
C ASP A 215 14.90 -6.79 2.10
N GLY A 216 13.93 -6.00 1.62
CA GLY A 216 14.05 -4.56 1.43
C GLY A 216 13.64 -4.03 0.05
N LEU A 217 14.01 -2.78 -0.21
CA LEU A 217 13.62 -2.02 -1.38
C LEU A 217 14.59 -2.23 -2.55
N CYS A 218 14.06 -2.74 -3.65
CA CYS A 218 14.77 -2.96 -4.90
C CYS A 218 14.37 -1.92 -5.95
N ALA A 219 15.34 -1.21 -6.53
CA ALA A 219 15.12 -0.35 -7.70
C ALA A 219 15.37 -1.13 -8.98
N ILE A 220 14.43 -1.03 -9.92
CA ILE A 220 14.38 -1.73 -11.20
C ILE A 220 14.23 -0.69 -12.31
N ASP A 221 15.10 -0.73 -13.31
CA ASP A 221 14.93 0.05 -14.53
C ASP A 221 13.69 -0.46 -15.30
N SER A 222 12.71 0.41 -15.53
CA SER A 222 11.38 0.02 -15.99
C SER A 222 11.33 -0.47 -17.45
N ASP A 223 12.41 -0.25 -18.21
CA ASP A 223 12.51 -0.66 -19.62
C ASP A 223 13.38 -1.91 -19.79
N THR A 224 14.45 -2.04 -19.01
CA THR A 224 15.44 -3.12 -19.15
C THR A 224 15.32 -4.22 -18.11
N GLY A 225 14.64 -3.96 -16.98
CA GLY A 225 14.55 -4.88 -15.85
C GLY A 225 15.85 -5.00 -15.04
N ALA A 226 16.85 -4.16 -15.30
CA ALA A 226 18.08 -4.13 -14.50
C ALA A 226 17.77 -3.70 -13.07
N LYS A 227 18.25 -4.45 -12.08
CA LYS A 227 17.87 -4.29 -10.68
C LYS A 227 19.04 -4.03 -9.74
N ARG A 228 18.81 -3.25 -8.67
CA ARG A 228 19.72 -3.05 -7.55
C ARG A 228 18.95 -2.92 -6.24
N MET A 229 19.44 -3.53 -5.16
CA MET A 229 18.98 -3.21 -3.80
C MET A 229 19.36 -1.77 -3.47
N VAL A 230 18.43 -1.00 -2.90
CA VAL A 230 18.63 0.41 -2.55
C VAL A 230 18.43 0.73 -1.07
N ALA A 231 17.64 -0.07 -0.35
CA ALA A 231 17.51 0.03 1.09
C ALA A 231 17.15 -1.36 1.64
N PRO A 232 18.05 -2.07 2.34
CA PRO A 232 17.72 -3.38 2.92
C PRO A 232 16.80 -3.23 4.14
N VAL A 233 16.08 -4.29 4.50
CA VAL A 233 15.56 -4.44 5.87
C VAL A 233 16.76 -4.58 6.81
N ASP A 234 17.06 -3.50 7.52
CA ASP A 234 18.25 -3.37 8.38
C ASP A 234 17.91 -3.41 9.88
N ASN A 235 16.62 -3.46 10.21
CA ASN A 235 16.08 -3.31 11.55
C ASN A 235 16.45 -1.97 12.21
N ASP A 236 16.68 -0.93 11.39
CA ASP A 236 16.91 0.44 11.82
C ASP A 236 15.96 1.39 11.05
N MET A 237 16.22 1.63 9.76
CA MET A 237 15.28 2.37 8.91
C MET A 237 14.05 1.52 8.60
N LEU A 238 14.27 0.26 8.26
CA LEU A 238 13.25 -0.68 7.79
C LEU A 238 13.21 -1.91 8.69
N VAL A 239 12.04 -2.20 9.24
CA VAL A 239 11.73 -3.41 9.99
C VAL A 239 10.67 -4.17 9.19
N ALA A 240 10.97 -5.43 8.84
CA ALA A 240 10.04 -6.27 8.10
C ALA A 240 8.73 -6.47 8.87
N ASP A 241 7.57 -6.44 8.21
CA ASP A 241 7.43 -6.46 6.75
C ASP A 241 7.52 -5.05 6.11
N LEU A 242 8.20 -4.95 4.96
CA LEU A 242 8.23 -3.75 4.12
C LEU A 242 7.04 -3.77 3.16
N GLU A 243 6.07 -2.89 3.41
CA GLU A 243 4.78 -2.87 2.72
C GLU A 243 4.69 -1.72 1.70
N GLY A 244 3.59 -0.97 1.72
CA GLY A 244 3.28 0.08 0.75
C GLY A 244 4.41 1.09 0.56
N LEU A 245 4.53 1.57 -0.68
CA LEU A 245 5.51 2.55 -1.11
C LEU A 245 4.81 3.77 -1.71
N ALA A 246 5.32 4.96 -1.43
CA ALA A 246 4.82 6.20 -2.04
C ALA A 246 5.98 7.14 -2.38
N ILE A 247 5.79 8.01 -3.39
CA ILE A 247 6.76 9.03 -3.75
C ILE A 247 6.16 10.44 -3.66
N ALA A 248 6.97 11.38 -3.17
CA ALA A 248 6.73 12.82 -3.22
C ALA A 248 7.74 13.46 -4.18
N PRO A 249 7.47 13.48 -5.50
CA PRO A 249 8.43 13.92 -6.50
C PRO A 249 8.73 15.42 -6.42
N ALA A 250 9.98 15.81 -6.64
CA ALA A 250 10.40 17.20 -6.79
C ALA A 250 11.42 17.35 -7.93
N GLY A 251 11.22 18.34 -8.81
CA GLY A 251 12.09 18.57 -9.96
C GLY A 251 12.13 17.38 -10.93
N ASP A 252 13.29 17.15 -11.54
CA ASP A 252 13.46 16.14 -12.59
C ASP A 252 13.66 14.72 -12.01
N ASP A 253 14.40 14.57 -10.91
CA ASP A 253 14.76 13.27 -10.32
C ASP A 253 14.75 13.26 -8.78
N GLY A 254 14.48 14.40 -8.15
CA GLY A 254 14.51 14.55 -6.70
C GLY A 254 13.17 14.27 -6.04
N GLY A 255 13.11 14.56 -4.74
CA GLY A 255 11.93 14.36 -3.90
C GLY A 255 12.21 13.32 -2.80
N TYR A 256 11.15 12.63 -2.40
CA TYR A 256 11.21 11.63 -1.34
C TYR A 256 10.51 10.34 -1.75
N LEU A 257 11.03 9.21 -1.30
CA LEU A 257 10.32 7.93 -1.25
C LEU A 257 10.00 7.63 0.21
N VAL A 258 8.78 7.18 0.46
CA VAL A 258 8.31 6.73 1.76
C VAL A 258 7.95 5.25 1.67
N ALA A 259 8.35 4.49 2.67
CA ALA A 259 8.04 3.07 2.78
C ALA A 259 7.36 2.77 4.12
N SER A 260 6.32 1.94 4.09
CA SER A 260 5.71 1.39 5.30
C SER A 260 6.63 0.32 5.90
N SER A 261 7.11 0.57 7.12
CA SER A 261 7.89 -0.35 7.95
C SER A 261 6.91 -0.98 8.94
N GLN A 262 6.17 -1.97 8.46
CA GLN A 262 4.98 -2.51 9.13
C GLN A 262 5.34 -3.15 10.46
N GLY A 263 6.44 -3.92 10.51
CA GLY A 263 6.80 -4.71 11.70
C GLY A 263 7.09 -3.90 12.95
N ASP A 264 7.33 -2.60 12.81
CA ASP A 264 7.41 -1.70 13.94
C ASP A 264 6.43 -0.53 13.87
N ASN A 265 5.43 -0.50 12.98
CA ASN A 265 4.41 0.57 12.83
C ASN A 265 4.97 1.96 12.48
N ALA A 266 6.02 2.04 11.67
CA ALA A 266 6.67 3.29 11.29
C ALA A 266 6.71 3.49 9.77
N TYR A 267 7.12 4.68 9.35
CA TYR A 267 7.32 5.03 7.94
C TYR A 267 8.74 5.55 7.74
N ALA A 268 9.50 4.89 6.88
CA ALA A 268 10.87 5.27 6.54
C ALA A 268 10.87 6.24 5.36
N VAL A 269 11.67 7.31 5.44
CA VAL A 269 11.76 8.33 4.39
C VAL A 269 13.17 8.38 3.84
N PHE A 270 13.27 8.33 2.51
CA PHE A 270 14.51 8.39 1.75
C PHE A 270 14.46 9.54 0.75
N ARG A 271 15.58 10.22 0.52
CA ARG A 271 15.72 11.25 -0.49
C ARG A 271 15.96 10.59 -1.85
N LEU A 272 15.30 11.11 -2.89
CA LEU A 272 15.55 10.71 -4.28
C LEU A 272 16.63 11.62 -4.92
N PRO A 273 17.42 11.11 -5.89
CA PRO A 273 17.39 9.74 -6.44
C PRO A 273 18.36 8.76 -5.75
N ASP A 274 19.20 9.25 -4.83
CA ASP A 274 20.29 8.50 -4.20
C ASP A 274 19.83 7.50 -3.15
N MET A 275 18.57 7.61 -2.69
CA MET A 275 17.98 6.84 -1.61
C MET A 275 18.66 7.09 -0.26
N THR A 276 19.18 8.31 -0.06
CA THR A 276 19.79 8.70 1.22
C THR A 276 18.71 8.74 2.33
N PRO A 277 18.89 8.05 3.47
CA PRO A 277 17.95 8.12 4.58
C PRO A 277 17.75 9.55 5.10
N VAL A 278 16.49 9.95 5.27
CA VAL A 278 16.09 11.24 5.85
C VAL A 278 15.70 11.06 7.30
N GLY A 279 14.97 9.98 7.61
CA GLY A 279 14.51 9.66 8.95
C GLY A 279 13.25 8.82 8.91
N ARG A 280 12.60 8.68 10.08
CA ARG A 280 11.41 7.86 10.26
C ARG A 280 10.33 8.67 10.96
N PHE A 281 9.06 8.38 10.67
CA PHE A 281 7.94 8.96 11.40
C PHE A 281 6.86 7.93 11.73
N ARG A 282 5.94 8.30 12.62
CA ARG A 282 4.76 7.52 13.02
C ARG A 282 3.54 8.41 13.03
N ILE A 283 2.38 7.88 12.63
CA ILE A 283 1.10 8.51 12.97
C ILE A 283 0.76 8.04 14.39
N ALA A 284 1.12 8.87 15.36
CA ALA A 284 0.86 8.59 16.76
C ALA A 284 -0.60 8.83 17.13
N ALA A 285 -1.06 8.19 18.20
CA ALA A 285 -2.42 8.33 18.71
C ALA A 285 -2.79 9.80 18.97
N GLY A 286 -3.76 10.30 18.21
CA GLY A 286 -4.35 11.63 18.37
C GLY A 286 -5.87 11.59 18.36
N THR A 287 -6.50 12.65 17.84
CA THR A 287 -7.96 12.75 17.72
C THR A 287 -8.59 11.60 16.91
N PHE A 288 -7.86 11.12 15.90
CA PHE A 288 -8.32 10.07 14.96
C PHE A 288 -7.59 8.73 15.19
N GLY A 289 -7.04 8.51 16.39
CA GLY A 289 -6.18 7.35 16.65
C GLY A 289 -4.79 7.50 16.04
N GLY A 290 -4.05 6.39 16.03
CA GLY A 290 -2.75 6.26 15.35
C GLY A 290 -2.89 5.32 14.15
N THR A 291 -1.76 4.84 13.64
CA THR A 291 -1.72 3.70 12.72
C THR A 291 -0.87 2.57 13.29
N GLU A 292 -1.32 1.35 13.10
CA GLU A 292 -0.57 0.12 13.37
C GLU A 292 -0.81 -0.88 12.24
N GLU A 293 0.17 -1.76 12.00
CA GLU A 293 0.11 -2.81 10.97
C GLU A 293 -0.26 -2.25 9.57
N THR A 294 0.35 -1.11 9.18
CA THR A 294 0.03 -0.46 7.89
C THR A 294 0.51 -1.28 6.70
N ASP A 295 -0.43 -1.74 5.86
CA ASP A 295 -0.17 -2.26 4.51
C ASP A 295 0.15 -1.08 3.54
N GLY A 296 -0.87 -0.54 2.86
CA GLY A 296 -0.71 0.47 1.81
C GLY A 296 -0.64 1.91 2.28
N ILE A 297 0.10 2.72 1.51
CA ILE A 297 0.28 4.16 1.71
C ILE A 297 0.22 4.92 0.38
N ALA A 298 -0.21 6.18 0.42
CA ALA A 298 -0.21 7.06 -0.75
C ALA A 298 0.21 8.49 -0.37
N ILE A 299 0.90 9.16 -1.29
CA ILE A 299 1.33 10.54 -1.14
C ILE A 299 1.01 11.34 -2.38
N ASP A 300 0.53 12.57 -2.16
CA ASP A 300 0.58 13.62 -3.16
C ASP A 300 1.01 14.92 -2.47
N ASN A 301 2.16 15.47 -2.89
CA ASN A 301 2.80 16.64 -2.29
C ASN A 301 2.30 17.98 -2.87
N ARG A 302 1.20 17.98 -3.62
CA ARG A 302 0.54 19.18 -4.14
C ARG A 302 -0.51 19.70 -3.16
N ASP A 303 -0.97 20.93 -3.34
CA ASP A 303 -2.06 21.52 -2.55
C ASP A 303 -3.39 20.77 -2.76
N PHE A 304 -4.09 20.43 -1.67
CA PHE A 304 -5.45 19.86 -1.64
C PHE A 304 -6.45 20.79 -0.93
N GLY A 305 -6.11 22.08 -0.80
CA GLY A 305 -6.92 23.07 -0.11
C GLY A 305 -6.52 23.24 1.35
N PRO A 306 -7.33 23.95 2.15
CA PRO A 306 -6.92 24.47 3.45
C PRO A 306 -6.60 23.40 4.50
N ASP A 307 -7.10 22.18 4.34
CA ASP A 307 -6.80 21.07 5.25
C ASP A 307 -5.45 20.40 4.96
N PHE A 308 -4.95 20.53 3.72
CA PHE A 308 -3.75 19.86 3.21
C PHE A 308 -2.98 20.78 2.24
N PRO A 309 -2.53 21.97 2.69
CA PRO A 309 -1.97 23.00 1.80
C PRO A 309 -0.61 22.62 1.20
N GLY A 310 0.13 21.71 1.84
CA GLY A 310 1.43 21.21 1.37
C GLY A 310 1.44 19.71 1.09
N GLY A 311 0.27 19.14 0.79
CA GLY A 311 0.13 17.72 0.45
C GLY A 311 -0.50 16.86 1.52
N ILE A 312 -0.90 15.67 1.08
CA ILE A 312 -1.55 14.64 1.88
C ILE A 312 -0.71 13.37 1.90
N PHE A 313 -0.57 12.78 3.08
CA PHE A 313 -0.08 11.42 3.30
C PHE A 313 -1.26 10.58 3.78
N ILE A 314 -1.51 9.44 3.15
CA ILE A 314 -2.56 8.50 3.52
C ILE A 314 -1.90 7.18 3.90
N ALA A 315 -2.31 6.62 5.02
CA ALA A 315 -1.89 5.30 5.45
C ALA A 315 -3.09 4.47 5.89
N GLN A 316 -3.09 3.19 5.53
CA GLN A 316 -3.99 2.22 6.12
C GLN A 316 -3.71 2.08 7.63
N ASP A 317 -4.76 1.82 8.40
CA ASP A 317 -4.70 1.46 9.82
C ASP A 317 -5.27 0.05 10.03
N GLY A 318 -4.37 -0.89 10.29
CA GLY A 318 -4.67 -2.30 10.51
C GLY A 318 -5.36 -2.56 11.86
N ILE A 319 -5.22 -1.65 12.83
CA ILE A 319 -5.76 -1.78 14.19
C ILE A 319 -6.52 -0.50 14.59
N ASN A 320 -7.79 -0.43 14.18
CA ASN A 320 -8.66 0.74 14.42
C ASN A 320 -9.79 0.48 15.46
N PRO A 321 -9.50 0.11 16.73
CA PRO A 321 -10.53 -0.22 17.69
C PRO A 321 -11.38 1.01 18.08
N PRO A 322 -12.70 0.83 18.32
CA PRO A 322 -13.45 -0.43 18.32
C PRO A 322 -14.00 -0.83 16.95
N ALA A 323 -13.60 -0.13 15.88
CA ALA A 323 -14.15 -0.29 14.55
C ALA A 323 -13.32 -1.26 13.69
N ALA A 324 -13.78 -1.47 12.45
CA ALA A 324 -12.97 -2.12 11.43
C ALA A 324 -11.83 -1.20 10.95
N GLN A 325 -10.89 -1.77 10.20
CA GLN A 325 -9.78 -1.05 9.59
C GLN A 325 -10.24 0.11 8.70
N ASN A 326 -9.40 1.12 8.56
CA ASN A 326 -9.68 2.31 7.77
C ASN A 326 -8.39 2.95 7.26
N PHE A 327 -8.45 4.20 6.78
CA PHE A 327 -7.28 4.97 6.36
C PHE A 327 -7.20 6.28 7.14
N LYS A 328 -5.99 6.64 7.60
CA LYS A 328 -5.70 7.92 8.26
C LYS A 328 -5.08 8.90 7.27
N TYR A 329 -5.45 10.17 7.37
CA TYR A 329 -4.91 11.26 6.54
C TYR A 329 -4.05 12.17 7.41
N ALA A 330 -2.82 12.41 6.99
CA ALA A 330 -1.88 13.32 7.63
C ALA A 330 -1.37 14.37 6.63
N ARG A 331 -0.81 15.46 7.17
CA ARG A 331 -0.26 16.56 6.39
C ARG A 331 1.19 16.27 6.00
N TRP A 332 1.46 16.18 4.70
CA TRP A 332 2.80 15.86 4.21
C TRP A 332 3.83 16.95 4.55
N ASP A 333 3.43 18.22 4.49
CA ASP A 333 4.30 19.35 4.85
C ASP A 333 4.71 19.35 6.33
N GLU A 334 3.80 18.97 7.23
CA GLU A 334 4.11 18.82 8.66
C GLU A 334 5.06 17.65 8.92
N ILE A 335 4.82 16.50 8.27
CA ILE A 335 5.73 15.33 8.34
C ILE A 335 7.14 15.73 7.91
N LEU A 336 7.26 16.35 6.74
CA LEU A 336 8.56 16.73 6.21
C LEU A 336 9.26 17.77 7.08
N GLY A 337 8.52 18.78 7.56
CA GLY A 337 9.05 19.81 8.44
C GLY A 337 9.62 19.25 9.76
N LEU A 338 9.00 18.22 10.33
CA LEU A 338 9.49 17.55 11.53
C LEU A 338 10.74 16.70 11.26
N LEU A 339 10.77 15.97 10.15
CA LEU A 339 11.93 15.16 9.76
C LEU A 339 13.17 16.02 9.46
N GLU A 340 12.98 17.21 8.89
CA GLU A 340 14.08 18.12 8.59
C GLU A 340 14.55 18.92 9.82
N ALA A 341 13.72 19.08 10.84
CA ALA A 341 14.09 19.77 12.09
C ALA A 341 14.98 18.93 13.03
N GLU A 342 15.00 17.61 12.87
CA GLU A 342 15.82 16.66 13.65
C GLU A 342 17.23 16.42 13.07
N GLN A 343 17.55 17.02 11.91
CA GLN A 343 18.86 16.93 11.23
C GLN A 343 19.78 18.11 11.58
#